data_AF-A0A0R0MEU0-F1
#
_entry.id   AF-A0A0R0MEU0-F1
#
_cell.length_a   1.000
_cell.length_b   1.000
_cell.length_c   1.000
_cell.angle_alpha   90.00
_cell.angle_beta   90.00
_cell.angle_gamma   90.00
#
_symmetry.space_group_name_H-M   'P 1'
#
loop_
_entity.id
_entity.type
_entity.pdbx_description
1 polymer ?
#
loop_
_entity_poly.entity_id
_entity_poly.type
_entity_poly.pdbx_seq_one_letter_code
_entity_poly.pdbx_strand_id
1 'polypeptide(L)'
;MQDKVRIFQIYYRPEQRQYLEPAFEPYNNEGDNSPLLEFNVFRKLMHSELLRGAGLWGALSWKFKEKTGLSGEQLLQIIAAHPGHDVYYCNPFPELEAVYHNLWLQGEPSHPNFLILCRDFFQAAGLDESAFTQLVPSSHFAASNYFVATPAFWQGYIAFISDVIARAERSMSATAKAMIYSAAADRKAMHAGASYMPFIVERLFGVYLSHAQGQYKTHKFTCDQQEAKLNVHLRLLRQMKDVAISSKSLWLATCWANYRNVYMQQLHGADWCKRYLRDITPVQVKF
;
A
#
# COMPACT_ATOMS: atom_id res chain seq x y z
N MET A 1 5.74 -28.03 13.39
CA MET A 1 5.19 -28.17 12.02
C MET A 1 5.29 -26.81 11.37
N GLN A 2 5.83 -26.75 10.15
CA GLN A 2 5.87 -25.48 9.41
C GLN A 2 4.46 -25.18 8.93
N ASP A 3 3.96 -23.98 9.21
CA ASP A 3 2.62 -23.57 8.80
C ASP A 3 2.49 -23.65 7.28
N LYS A 4 1.41 -24.29 6.79
CA LYS A 4 1.16 -24.40 5.35
C LYS A 4 0.90 -23.00 4.77
N VAL A 5 1.81 -22.54 3.92
CA VAL A 5 1.70 -21.25 3.21
C VAL A 5 0.98 -21.47 1.88
N ARG A 6 -0.08 -20.69 1.62
CA ARG A 6 -0.82 -20.72 0.34
C ARG A 6 -0.88 -19.33 -0.29
N ILE A 7 -0.18 -19.14 -1.40
CA ILE A 7 -0.15 -17.86 -2.10
C ILE A 7 -0.87 -18.03 -3.43
N PHE A 8 -1.96 -17.29 -3.60
CA PHE A 8 -2.70 -17.21 -4.84
C PHE A 8 -2.13 -16.09 -5.70
N GLN A 9 -2.13 -16.27 -7.02
CA GLN A 9 -1.74 -15.22 -7.95
C GLN A 9 -2.88 -14.89 -8.91
N ILE A 10 -3.38 -13.67 -8.79
CA ILE A 10 -4.61 -13.17 -9.41
C ILE A 10 -4.32 -12.76 -10.84
N TYR A 11 -5.09 -13.29 -11.79
CA TYR A 11 -5.15 -12.80 -13.15
C TYR A 11 -6.59 -12.47 -13.56
N TYR A 12 -6.71 -11.50 -14.45
CA TYR A 12 -7.98 -10.94 -14.93
C TYR A 12 -8.23 -11.23 -16.41
N ARG A 13 -7.23 -11.75 -17.12
CA ARG A 13 -7.31 -12.13 -18.54
C ARG A 13 -6.46 -13.38 -18.81
N PRO A 14 -6.83 -14.23 -19.79
CA PRO A 14 -6.11 -15.46 -20.08
C PRO A 14 -4.63 -15.23 -20.39
N GLU A 15 -4.30 -14.17 -21.13
CA GLU A 15 -2.93 -13.85 -21.53
C GLU A 15 -2.00 -13.52 -20.35
N GLN A 16 -2.56 -13.17 -19.18
CA GLN A 16 -1.78 -12.86 -17.99
C GLN A 16 -1.25 -14.12 -17.29
N ARG A 17 -1.80 -15.31 -17.59
CA ARG A 17 -1.38 -16.57 -16.97
C ARG A 17 0.10 -16.90 -17.19
N GLN A 18 0.68 -16.43 -18.29
CA GLN A 18 2.09 -16.68 -18.62
C GLN A 18 3.08 -15.94 -17.70
N TYR A 19 2.62 -14.93 -16.97
CA TYR A 19 3.44 -14.13 -16.05
C TYR A 19 3.33 -14.62 -14.60
N LEU A 20 2.59 -15.69 -14.35
CA LEU A 20 2.42 -16.22 -13.00
C LEU A 20 3.66 -16.99 -12.56
N GLU A 21 3.98 -16.88 -11.29
CA GLU A 21 5.07 -17.59 -10.65
C GLU A 21 4.69 -19.06 -10.44
N PRO A 22 5.53 -20.03 -10.87
CA PRO A 22 5.25 -21.45 -10.72
C PRO A 22 4.99 -21.90 -9.27
N ALA A 23 5.61 -21.25 -8.30
CA ALA A 23 5.42 -21.53 -6.88
C ALA A 23 4.08 -21.06 -6.30
N PHE A 24 3.28 -20.28 -7.03
CA PHE A 24 2.00 -19.76 -6.57
C PHE A 24 0.81 -20.48 -7.22
N GLU A 25 -0.34 -20.45 -6.55
CA GLU A 25 -1.58 -21.03 -7.04
C GLU A 25 -2.29 -20.04 -7.97
N PRO A 26 -2.54 -20.37 -9.26
CA PRO A 26 -3.22 -19.45 -10.17
C PRO A 26 -4.67 -19.21 -9.71
N TYR A 27 -5.09 -17.95 -9.61
CA TYR A 27 -6.45 -17.57 -9.24
C TYR A 27 -7.15 -16.79 -10.36
N ASN A 28 -8.19 -17.41 -10.94
CA ASN A 28 -8.97 -16.78 -12.00
C ASN A 28 -9.91 -15.72 -11.42
N ASN A 29 -9.72 -14.46 -11.83
CA ASN A 29 -10.63 -13.37 -11.53
C ASN A 29 -11.17 -12.69 -12.81
N GLU A 30 -11.17 -13.41 -13.94
CA GLU A 30 -11.83 -12.99 -15.17
C GLU A 30 -13.32 -12.70 -14.94
N GLY A 31 -13.84 -11.65 -15.57
CA GLY A 31 -15.25 -11.27 -15.52
C GLY A 31 -15.70 -10.60 -14.21
N ASP A 32 -14.86 -10.58 -13.17
CA ASP A 32 -15.15 -9.78 -11.96
C ASP A 32 -14.95 -8.29 -12.25
N ASN A 33 -16.03 -7.53 -12.20
CA ASN A 33 -16.07 -6.09 -12.43
C ASN A 33 -16.24 -5.28 -11.13
N SER A 34 -16.01 -5.89 -9.97
CA SER A 34 -16.11 -5.20 -8.69
C SER A 34 -15.17 -3.99 -8.66
N PRO A 35 -15.66 -2.79 -8.27
CA PRO A 35 -14.82 -1.61 -8.15
C PRO A 35 -13.78 -1.73 -7.02
N LEU A 36 -13.87 -2.77 -6.19
CA LEU A 36 -12.95 -3.07 -5.10
C LEU A 36 -11.73 -3.89 -5.54
N LEU A 37 -11.68 -4.34 -6.80
CA LEU A 37 -10.59 -5.11 -7.40
C LEU A 37 -10.08 -6.25 -6.48
N GLU A 38 -8.80 -6.23 -6.12
CA GLU A 38 -8.14 -7.25 -5.30
C GLU A 38 -8.80 -7.45 -3.93
N PHE A 39 -9.39 -6.39 -3.34
CA PHE A 39 -10.10 -6.53 -2.07
C PHE A 39 -11.32 -7.46 -2.19
N ASN A 40 -12.00 -7.45 -3.35
CA ASN A 40 -13.09 -8.41 -3.60
C ASN A 40 -12.58 -9.85 -3.65
N VAL A 41 -11.38 -10.07 -4.21
CA VAL A 41 -10.72 -11.38 -4.22
C VAL A 41 -10.42 -11.85 -2.80
N PHE A 42 -9.91 -10.97 -1.93
CA PHE A 42 -9.64 -11.32 -0.53
C PHE A 42 -10.92 -11.75 0.20
N ARG A 43 -12.02 -11.01 0.00
CA ARG A 43 -13.33 -11.36 0.57
C ARG A 43 -13.83 -12.73 0.10
N LYS A 44 -13.69 -13.04 -1.20
CA LYS A 44 -14.08 -14.35 -1.75
C LYS A 44 -13.22 -15.49 -1.21
N LEU A 45 -11.90 -15.30 -1.17
CA LEU A 45 -10.95 -16.30 -0.68
C LEU A 45 -11.15 -16.61 0.79
N MET A 46 -11.39 -15.61 1.65
CA MET A 46 -11.61 -15.82 3.09
C MET A 46 -12.76 -16.79 3.41
N HIS A 47 -13.74 -16.92 2.53
CA HIS A 47 -14.87 -17.84 2.67
C HIS A 47 -14.72 -19.12 1.83
N SER A 48 -13.57 -19.31 1.18
CA SER A 48 -13.32 -20.42 0.27
C SER A 48 -12.67 -21.60 0.98
N GLU A 49 -13.06 -22.80 0.57
CA GLU A 49 -12.39 -24.05 0.95
C GLU A 49 -10.94 -24.13 0.45
N LEU A 50 -10.57 -23.26 -0.50
CA LEU A 50 -9.19 -23.05 -0.91
C LEU A 50 -8.29 -22.53 0.22
N LEU A 51 -8.80 -22.11 1.37
CA LEU A 51 -7.95 -21.74 2.51
C LEU A 51 -7.86 -22.84 3.57
N ARG A 52 -8.52 -23.99 3.37
CA ARG A 52 -8.56 -25.07 4.37
C ARG A 52 -7.14 -25.52 4.72
N GLY A 53 -6.82 -25.40 6.02
CA GLY A 53 -5.53 -25.79 6.60
C GLY A 53 -4.35 -24.86 6.27
N ALA A 54 -4.58 -23.68 5.68
CA ALA A 54 -3.54 -22.67 5.50
C ALA A 54 -3.23 -21.99 6.84
N GLY A 55 -1.97 -22.00 7.27
CA GLY A 55 -1.51 -21.20 8.41
C GLY A 55 -1.11 -19.78 8.01
N LEU A 56 -0.72 -19.61 6.74
CA LEU A 56 -0.47 -18.31 6.10
C LEU A 56 -1.07 -18.32 4.69
N TRP A 57 -1.67 -17.22 4.27
CA TRP A 57 -2.10 -17.06 2.88
C TRP A 57 -2.02 -15.63 2.36
N GLY A 58 -2.02 -15.48 1.05
CA GLY A 58 -2.13 -14.19 0.38
C GLY A 58 -2.63 -14.34 -1.04
N ALA A 59 -3.08 -13.25 -1.65
CA ALA A 59 -3.44 -13.21 -3.06
C ALA A 59 -2.78 -12.01 -3.72
N LEU A 60 -1.84 -12.29 -4.63
CA LEU A 60 -0.92 -11.30 -5.19
C LEU A 60 -1.24 -11.07 -6.67
N SER A 61 -1.00 -9.87 -7.17
CA SER A 61 -1.17 -9.55 -8.59
C SER A 61 -0.33 -10.45 -9.51
N TRP A 62 -0.83 -10.75 -10.72
CA TRP A 62 -0.03 -11.34 -11.81
C TRP A 62 1.26 -10.54 -12.12
N LYS A 63 1.30 -9.25 -11.76
CA LYS A 63 2.50 -8.40 -11.87
C LYS A 63 3.51 -8.56 -10.72
N PHE A 64 3.35 -9.53 -9.82
CA PHE A 64 4.20 -9.69 -8.64
C PHE A 64 5.69 -9.61 -8.98
N LYS A 65 6.20 -10.48 -9.84
CA LYS A 65 7.62 -10.51 -10.22
C LYS A 65 8.09 -9.24 -10.94
N GLU A 66 7.25 -8.68 -11.82
CA GLU A 66 7.55 -7.42 -12.50
C GLU A 66 7.79 -6.28 -11.50
N LYS A 67 6.91 -6.17 -10.48
CA LYS A 67 6.95 -5.08 -9.51
C LYS A 67 7.95 -5.31 -8.37
N THR A 68 8.09 -6.53 -7.86
CA THR A 68 8.98 -6.81 -6.71
C THR A 68 10.38 -7.23 -7.15
N GLY A 69 10.53 -7.79 -8.36
CA GLY A 69 11.76 -8.46 -8.79
C GLY A 69 11.98 -9.82 -8.12
N LEU A 70 11.02 -10.31 -7.32
CA LEU A 70 11.11 -11.59 -6.63
C LEU A 70 10.38 -12.68 -7.42
N SER A 71 10.97 -13.87 -7.42
CA SER A 71 10.25 -15.10 -7.77
C SER A 71 9.34 -15.56 -6.63
N GLY A 72 8.40 -16.45 -6.95
CA GLY A 72 7.54 -17.03 -5.93
C GLY A 72 8.31 -17.89 -4.92
N GLU A 73 9.33 -18.61 -5.38
CA GLU A 73 10.22 -19.42 -4.53
C GLU A 73 11.00 -18.55 -3.55
N GLN A 74 11.49 -17.38 -3.98
CA GLN A 74 12.19 -16.44 -3.11
C GLN A 74 11.27 -15.91 -2.01
N LEU A 75 10.00 -15.60 -2.31
CA LEU A 75 9.05 -15.18 -1.26
C LEU A 75 8.80 -16.29 -0.24
N LEU A 76 8.63 -17.54 -0.69
CA LEU A 76 8.46 -18.68 0.22
C LEU A 76 9.70 -18.90 1.10
N GLN A 77 10.90 -18.73 0.54
CA GLN A 77 12.16 -18.80 1.31
C GLN A 77 12.27 -17.68 2.34
N ILE A 78 11.89 -16.45 2.00
CA ILE A 78 11.86 -15.32 2.93
C ILE A 78 10.93 -15.62 4.12
N ILE A 79 9.72 -16.12 3.85
CA ILE A 79 8.75 -16.49 4.89
C ILE A 79 9.32 -17.61 5.77
N ALA A 80 9.90 -18.65 5.17
CA ALA A 80 10.49 -19.77 5.89
C ALA A 80 11.69 -19.36 6.77
N ALA A 81 12.47 -18.36 6.34
CA ALA A 81 13.62 -17.84 7.09
C ALA A 81 13.22 -16.93 8.27
N HIS A 82 11.98 -16.45 8.31
CA HIS A 82 11.50 -15.53 9.35
C HIS A 82 10.21 -16.03 10.02
N PRO A 83 10.19 -17.25 10.60
CA PRO A 83 8.96 -17.85 11.12
C PRO A 83 8.35 -17.05 12.28
N GLY A 84 7.05 -17.23 12.50
CA GLY A 84 6.35 -16.67 13.67
C GLY A 84 5.87 -15.23 13.54
N HIS A 85 5.90 -14.64 12.33
CA HIS A 85 5.21 -13.39 12.03
C HIS A 85 3.80 -13.66 11.52
N ASP A 86 2.88 -12.77 11.88
CA ASP A 86 1.48 -12.82 11.47
C ASP A 86 1.25 -12.25 10.06
N VAL A 87 2.11 -11.33 9.62
CA VAL A 87 2.05 -10.72 8.30
C VAL A 87 3.45 -10.47 7.74
N TYR A 88 3.66 -10.91 6.50
CA TYR A 88 4.84 -10.69 5.69
C TYR A 88 4.45 -9.79 4.54
N TYR A 89 5.13 -8.67 4.36
CA TYR A 89 4.78 -7.71 3.32
C TYR A 89 5.99 -7.00 2.77
N CYS A 90 5.82 -6.34 1.63
CA CYS A 90 6.85 -5.48 1.08
C CYS A 90 6.26 -4.22 0.48
N ASN A 91 7.15 -3.28 0.18
CA ASN A 91 6.86 -2.16 -0.68
C ASN A 91 7.71 -2.30 -1.95
N PRO A 92 7.10 -2.47 -3.14
CA PRO A 92 7.85 -2.58 -4.40
C PRO A 92 8.42 -1.24 -4.88
N PHE A 93 8.08 -0.12 -4.22
CA PHE A 93 8.47 1.24 -4.60
C PHE A 93 9.27 1.92 -3.47
N PRO A 94 10.50 1.46 -3.18
CA PRO A 94 11.28 1.93 -2.03
C PRO A 94 11.68 3.42 -2.15
N GLU A 95 11.65 4.00 -3.34
CA GLU A 95 11.85 5.44 -3.54
C GLU A 95 10.79 6.29 -2.86
N LEU A 96 9.55 5.79 -2.74
CA LEU A 96 8.46 6.50 -2.07
C LEU A 96 8.71 6.67 -0.57
N GLU A 97 9.42 5.70 0.02
CA GLU A 97 9.82 5.72 1.44
C GLU A 97 10.79 6.86 1.73
N ALA A 98 11.60 7.26 0.73
CA ALA A 98 12.58 8.31 0.90
C ALA A 98 11.96 9.71 0.83
N VAL A 99 10.93 9.89 0.00
CA VAL A 99 10.52 11.23 -0.46
C VAL A 99 9.12 11.66 -0.06
N TYR A 100 8.30 10.77 0.52
CA TYR A 100 6.98 11.12 1.03
C TYR A 100 6.90 10.93 2.55
N HIS A 101 6.09 11.78 3.19
CA HIS A 101 5.81 11.65 4.62
C HIS A 101 5.03 10.35 4.87
N ASN A 102 4.04 10.07 4.03
CA ASN A 102 3.18 8.90 4.06
C ASN A 102 2.61 8.65 2.65
N LEU A 103 1.95 7.51 2.45
CA LEU A 103 1.40 7.13 1.15
C LEU A 103 0.14 7.93 0.76
N TRP A 104 -0.55 8.58 1.70
CA TRP A 104 -1.67 9.46 1.37
C TRP A 104 -1.19 10.68 0.59
N LEU A 105 -0.13 11.34 1.06
CA LEU A 105 0.49 12.47 0.35
C LEU A 105 1.08 12.05 -1.00
N GLN A 106 1.60 10.83 -1.10
CA GLN A 106 2.07 10.27 -2.38
C GLN A 106 0.92 10.10 -3.40
N GLY A 107 -0.30 9.89 -2.93
CA GLY A 107 -1.48 9.76 -3.79
C GLY A 107 -1.83 11.03 -4.54
N GLU A 108 -1.57 12.23 -3.99
CA GLU A 108 -1.95 13.52 -4.61
C GLU A 108 -1.34 13.76 -6.00
N PRO A 109 -0.02 13.61 -6.22
CA PRO A 109 0.55 13.71 -7.56
C PRO A 109 0.21 12.51 -8.46
N SER A 110 -0.32 11.42 -7.88
CA SER A 110 -0.63 10.18 -8.58
C SER A 110 -2.06 10.15 -9.12
N HIS A 111 -3.01 10.67 -8.35
CA HIS A 111 -4.43 10.67 -8.64
C HIS A 111 -5.00 12.09 -8.46
N PRO A 112 -5.80 12.61 -9.41
CA PRO A 112 -6.33 13.97 -9.30
C PRO A 112 -7.21 14.15 -8.06
N ASN A 113 -6.98 15.22 -7.29
CA ASN A 113 -7.77 15.59 -6.11
C ASN A 113 -7.83 14.48 -5.04
N PHE A 114 -6.76 13.68 -4.92
CA PHE A 114 -6.77 12.49 -4.07
C PHE A 114 -6.98 12.83 -2.60
N LEU A 115 -6.25 13.81 -2.06
CA LEU A 115 -6.26 14.13 -0.64
C LEU A 115 -7.61 14.66 -0.19
N ILE A 116 -8.25 15.53 -0.97
CA ILE A 116 -9.58 16.04 -0.60
C ILE A 116 -10.62 14.92 -0.58
N LEU A 117 -10.60 14.02 -1.57
CA LEU A 117 -11.48 12.85 -1.60
C LEU A 117 -11.19 11.89 -0.42
N CYS A 118 -9.92 11.68 -0.08
CA CYS A 118 -9.55 10.83 1.06
C CYS A 118 -9.96 11.46 2.40
N ARG A 119 -9.90 12.79 2.55
CA ARG A 119 -10.39 13.47 3.75
C ARG A 119 -11.90 13.31 3.90
N ASP A 120 -12.67 13.53 2.82
CA ASP A 120 -14.11 13.28 2.82
C ASP A 120 -14.43 11.83 3.22
N PHE A 121 -13.65 10.87 2.70
CA PHE A 121 -13.76 9.46 3.06
C PHE A 121 -13.44 9.21 4.54
N PHE A 122 -12.33 9.74 5.05
CA PHE A 122 -11.90 9.58 6.45
C PHE A 122 -12.92 10.18 7.41
N GLN A 123 -13.41 11.38 7.15
CA GLN A 123 -14.42 12.05 7.97
C GLN A 123 -15.71 11.23 8.01
N ALA A 124 -16.19 10.78 6.85
CA ALA A 124 -17.39 9.96 6.76
C ALA A 124 -17.23 8.57 7.41
N ALA A 125 -16.03 8.01 7.33
CA ALA A 125 -15.64 6.76 7.98
C ALA A 125 -15.19 6.94 9.43
N GLY A 126 -15.27 8.12 10.03
CA GLY A 126 -14.81 8.38 11.40
C GLY A 126 -13.38 7.89 11.68
N LEU A 127 -12.47 8.06 10.71
CA LEU A 127 -11.05 7.75 10.85
C LEU A 127 -10.27 9.00 11.29
N ASP A 128 -9.11 8.80 11.92
CA ASP A 128 -8.22 9.89 12.32
C ASP A 128 -7.49 10.49 11.11
N GLU A 129 -7.74 11.77 10.84
CA GLU A 129 -7.10 12.54 9.77
C GLU A 129 -5.63 12.87 10.05
N SER A 130 -5.10 12.59 11.25
CA SER A 130 -3.67 12.73 11.54
C SER A 130 -2.80 11.93 10.56
N ALA A 131 -3.34 10.83 10.00
CA ALA A 131 -2.72 10.01 8.96
C ALA A 131 -2.25 10.80 7.72
N PHE A 132 -2.90 11.94 7.39
CA PHE A 132 -2.49 12.78 6.26
C PHE A 132 -1.26 13.64 6.55
N THR A 133 -0.89 13.81 7.82
CA THR A 133 0.21 14.68 8.26
C THR A 133 1.35 13.94 8.95
N GLN A 134 1.11 12.70 9.37
CA GLN A 134 2.10 11.90 10.08
C GLN A 134 3.29 11.55 9.19
N LEU A 135 4.48 11.63 9.78
CA LEU A 135 5.72 11.15 9.20
C LEU A 135 5.87 9.65 9.50
N VAL A 136 5.72 8.82 8.47
CA VAL A 136 5.72 7.35 8.59
C VAL A 136 7.13 6.80 8.30
N PRO A 137 7.66 5.87 9.12
CA PRO A 137 8.98 5.27 8.88
C PRO A 137 8.95 4.39 7.64
N SER A 138 10.11 4.24 6.99
CA SER A 138 10.24 3.37 5.81
C SER A 138 9.74 1.95 6.07
N SER A 139 9.92 1.42 7.28
CA SER A 139 9.46 0.11 7.72
C SER A 139 7.95 -0.09 7.69
N HIS A 140 7.13 0.96 7.57
CA HIS A 140 5.66 0.89 7.56
C HIS A 140 5.03 1.22 6.20
N PHE A 141 5.83 1.42 5.15
CA PHE A 141 5.30 1.62 3.79
C PHE A 141 4.87 0.29 3.17
N ALA A 142 3.69 0.29 2.56
CA ALA A 142 3.15 -0.79 1.74
C ALA A 142 2.24 -0.18 0.65
N ALA A 143 2.80 0.15 -0.51
CA ALA A 143 2.07 0.84 -1.58
C ALA A 143 1.32 -0.10 -2.55
N SER A 144 1.18 -1.38 -2.20
CA SER A 144 0.50 -2.40 -3.00
C SER A 144 0.05 -3.53 -2.08
N ASN A 145 -0.93 -4.31 -2.53
CA ASN A 145 -1.43 -5.49 -1.79
C ASN A 145 -0.48 -6.70 -1.91
N TYR A 146 0.81 -6.50 -1.61
CA TYR A 146 1.82 -7.56 -1.59
C TYR A 146 2.13 -8.00 -0.17
N PHE A 147 1.16 -8.71 0.41
CA PHE A 147 1.29 -9.29 1.74
C PHE A 147 0.68 -10.69 1.85
N VAL A 148 1.28 -11.49 2.72
CA VAL A 148 0.88 -12.85 3.09
C VAL A 148 0.72 -12.85 4.60
N ALA A 149 -0.41 -13.32 5.11
CA ALA A 149 -0.74 -13.19 6.52
C ALA A 149 -1.52 -14.39 7.08
N THR A 150 -1.60 -14.47 8.40
CA THR A 150 -2.35 -15.52 9.10
C THR A 150 -3.86 -15.35 8.89
N PRO A 151 -4.66 -16.42 9.02
CA PRO A 151 -6.11 -16.32 8.98
C PRO A 151 -6.69 -15.27 9.94
N ALA A 152 -6.12 -15.17 11.15
CA ALA A 152 -6.54 -14.17 12.15
C ALA A 152 -6.32 -12.73 11.67
N PHE A 153 -5.14 -12.44 11.12
CA PHE A 153 -4.85 -11.13 10.53
C PHE A 153 -5.84 -10.81 9.40
N TRP A 154 -6.05 -11.74 8.48
CA TRP A 154 -6.97 -11.54 7.36
C TRP A 154 -8.41 -11.31 7.79
N GLN A 155 -8.89 -12.04 8.79
CA GLN A 155 -10.23 -11.85 9.35
C GLN A 155 -10.38 -10.43 9.91
N GLY A 156 -9.42 -9.96 10.71
CA GLY A 156 -9.43 -8.61 11.27
C GLY A 156 -9.29 -7.53 10.20
N TYR A 157 -8.37 -7.70 9.24
CA TYR A 157 -8.14 -6.74 8.17
C TYR A 157 -9.38 -6.60 7.28
N ILE A 158 -9.96 -7.71 6.80
CA ILE A 158 -11.12 -7.65 5.92
C ILE A 158 -12.35 -7.09 6.65
N ALA A 159 -12.54 -7.44 7.93
CA ALA A 159 -13.60 -6.86 8.74
C ALA A 159 -13.43 -5.34 8.91
N PHE A 160 -12.22 -4.88 9.22
CA PHE A 160 -11.90 -3.46 9.34
C PHE A 160 -12.18 -2.69 8.05
N ILE A 161 -11.64 -3.14 6.92
CA ILE A 161 -11.83 -2.46 5.63
C ILE A 161 -13.31 -2.45 5.24
N SER A 162 -14.03 -3.56 5.44
CA SER A 162 -15.46 -3.63 5.13
C SER A 162 -16.29 -2.65 5.97
N ASP A 163 -16.00 -2.54 7.28
CA ASP A 163 -16.66 -1.58 8.15
C ASP A 163 -16.36 -0.13 7.76
N VAL A 164 -15.09 0.19 7.49
CA VAL A 164 -14.66 1.53 7.08
C VAL A 164 -15.35 1.97 5.79
N ILE A 165 -15.39 1.11 4.78
CA ILE A 165 -16.11 1.37 3.53
C ILE A 165 -17.61 1.57 3.82
N ALA A 166 -18.23 0.68 4.60
CA ALA A 166 -19.67 0.79 4.90
C ALA A 166 -20.02 2.05 5.70
N ARG A 167 -19.14 2.52 6.60
CA ARG A 167 -19.33 3.81 7.30
C ARG A 167 -19.17 4.99 6.35
N ALA A 168 -18.13 5.01 5.51
CA ALA A 168 -17.94 6.04 4.49
C ALA A 168 -19.15 6.13 3.54
N GLU A 169 -19.61 4.99 3.02
CA GLU A 169 -20.73 4.92 2.09
C GLU A 169 -22.06 5.35 2.70
N ARG A 170 -22.26 5.24 4.01
CA ARG A 170 -23.47 5.76 4.66
C ARG A 170 -23.43 7.29 4.80
N SER A 171 -22.28 7.84 5.13
CA SER A 171 -22.17 9.24 5.57
C SER A 171 -21.71 10.22 4.48
N MET A 172 -21.03 9.77 3.43
CA MET A 172 -20.56 10.65 2.36
C MET A 172 -21.72 11.27 1.54
N SER A 173 -21.45 12.41 0.90
CA SER A 173 -22.35 12.99 -0.11
C SER A 173 -22.42 12.12 -1.37
N ALA A 174 -23.52 12.24 -2.13
CA ALA A 174 -23.68 11.52 -3.40
C ALA A 174 -22.57 11.87 -4.42
N THR A 175 -22.18 13.15 -4.48
CA THR A 175 -21.10 13.63 -5.35
C THR A 175 -19.76 13.01 -4.99
N ALA A 176 -19.40 12.98 -3.71
CA ALA A 176 -18.14 12.39 -3.26
C ALA A 176 -18.11 10.88 -3.54
N LYS A 177 -19.23 10.16 -3.34
CA LYS A 177 -19.33 8.73 -3.69
C LYS A 177 -19.15 8.50 -5.19
N ALA A 178 -19.84 9.27 -6.02
CA ALA A 178 -19.72 9.17 -7.47
C ALA A 178 -18.27 9.42 -7.92
N MET A 179 -17.57 10.38 -7.32
CA MET A 179 -16.16 10.64 -7.60
C MET A 179 -15.25 9.48 -7.21
N ILE A 180 -15.39 8.94 -5.99
CA ILE A 180 -14.58 7.80 -5.53
C ILE A 180 -14.71 6.59 -6.45
N TYR A 181 -15.91 6.33 -6.96
CA TYR A 181 -16.18 5.22 -7.88
C TYR A 181 -15.97 5.56 -9.37
N SER A 182 -15.53 6.78 -9.70
CA SER A 182 -15.26 7.19 -11.09
C SER A 182 -13.90 6.74 -11.58
N ALA A 183 -13.77 6.52 -12.89
CA ALA A 183 -12.50 6.23 -13.57
C ALA A 183 -11.55 7.46 -13.66
N ALA A 184 -11.92 8.60 -13.05
CA ALA A 184 -11.08 9.81 -13.05
C ALA A 184 -9.78 9.65 -12.23
N ALA A 185 -9.69 8.59 -11.42
CA ALA A 185 -8.53 8.26 -10.60
C ALA A 185 -7.25 8.02 -11.43
N ASP A 186 -7.40 7.54 -12.67
CA ASP A 186 -6.30 7.14 -13.53
C ASP A 186 -6.25 7.94 -14.84
N ARG A 187 -6.00 9.25 -14.71
CA ARG A 187 -5.80 10.13 -15.87
C ARG A 187 -4.64 9.72 -16.79
N LYS A 188 -3.68 8.96 -16.27
CA LYS A 188 -2.49 8.51 -17.02
C LYS A 188 -2.71 7.17 -17.72
N ALA A 189 -3.90 6.58 -17.61
CA ALA A 189 -4.25 5.27 -18.16
C ALA A 189 -3.29 4.13 -17.74
N MET A 190 -2.65 4.25 -16.58
CA MET A 190 -1.72 3.22 -16.05
C MET A 190 -2.47 2.02 -15.44
N HIS A 191 -3.72 2.25 -15.04
CA HIS A 191 -4.66 1.34 -14.41
C HIS A 191 -6.05 1.54 -15.05
N ALA A 192 -6.12 1.44 -16.38
CA ALA A 192 -7.30 1.83 -17.16
C ALA A 192 -8.61 1.30 -16.55
N GLY A 193 -9.50 2.23 -16.18
CA GLY A 193 -10.81 1.93 -15.58
C GLY A 193 -10.83 1.77 -14.06
N ALA A 194 -9.69 1.88 -13.37
CA ALA A 194 -9.65 1.84 -11.91
C ALA A 194 -10.30 3.09 -11.31
N SER A 195 -11.05 2.88 -10.23
CA SER A 195 -11.61 3.95 -9.41
C SER A 195 -10.61 4.41 -8.34
N TYR A 196 -11.00 5.36 -7.48
CA TYR A 196 -10.16 5.77 -6.35
C TYR A 196 -10.13 4.70 -5.23
N MET A 197 -11.18 3.86 -5.15
CA MET A 197 -11.38 2.96 -4.02
C MET A 197 -10.23 1.95 -3.82
N PRO A 198 -9.69 1.26 -4.85
CA PRO A 198 -8.55 0.36 -4.67
C PRO A 198 -7.32 1.08 -4.10
N PHE A 199 -7.03 2.29 -4.57
CA PHE A 199 -5.90 3.10 -4.08
C PHE A 199 -6.09 3.55 -2.63
N ILE A 200 -7.33 3.80 -2.20
CA ILE A 200 -7.66 4.08 -0.79
C ILE A 200 -7.44 2.81 0.04
N VAL A 201 -7.97 1.66 -0.41
CA VAL A 201 -7.87 0.38 0.31
C VAL A 201 -6.42 -0.07 0.50
N GLU A 202 -5.56 0.06 -0.50
CA GLU A 202 -4.11 -0.23 -0.40
C GLU A 202 -3.48 0.54 0.77
N ARG A 203 -3.84 1.82 0.95
CA ARG A 203 -3.28 2.71 1.98
C ARG A 203 -3.90 2.48 3.35
N LEU A 204 -5.11 1.90 3.42
CA LEU A 204 -5.73 1.50 4.67
C LEU A 204 -5.00 0.32 5.35
N PHE A 205 -4.11 -0.39 4.66
CA PHE A 205 -3.24 -1.39 5.29
C PHE A 205 -2.41 -0.79 6.43
N GLY A 206 -1.76 0.35 6.20
CA GLY A 206 -0.99 1.04 7.23
C GLY A 206 -1.85 1.56 8.38
N VAL A 207 -3.07 2.03 8.08
CA VAL A 207 -4.05 2.46 9.10
C VAL A 207 -4.48 1.28 9.96
N TYR A 208 -4.71 0.12 9.35
CA TYR A 208 -5.07 -1.09 10.08
C TYR A 208 -3.92 -1.58 10.97
N LEU A 209 -2.67 -1.57 10.49
CA LEU A 209 -1.51 -1.93 11.32
C LEU A 209 -1.38 -1.02 12.55
N SER A 210 -1.62 0.28 12.40
CA SER A 210 -1.65 1.22 13.53
C SER A 210 -2.83 0.96 14.46
N HIS A 211 -4.02 0.66 13.94
CA HIS A 211 -5.21 0.34 14.73
C HIS A 211 -5.03 -0.96 15.53
N ALA A 212 -4.39 -1.97 14.94
CA ALA A 212 -4.11 -3.27 15.53
C ALA A 212 -2.71 -3.34 16.16
N GLN A 213 -2.12 -2.19 16.52
CA GLN A 213 -0.76 -2.14 17.04
C GLN A 213 -0.60 -3.03 18.28
N GLY A 214 0.46 -3.84 18.29
CA GLY A 214 0.75 -4.79 19.36
C GLY A 214 -0.04 -6.11 19.30
N GLN A 215 -1.01 -6.25 18.38
CA GLN A 215 -1.77 -7.49 18.20
C GLN A 215 -1.06 -8.49 17.28
N TYR A 216 -0.28 -7.99 16.31
CA TYR A 216 0.34 -8.80 15.26
C TYR A 216 1.83 -8.52 15.13
N LYS A 217 2.62 -9.59 14.92
CA LYS A 217 4.02 -9.51 14.54
C LYS A 217 4.14 -9.33 13.04
N THR A 218 4.89 -8.32 12.61
CA THR A 218 5.03 -7.99 11.18
C THR A 218 6.46 -8.17 10.71
N HIS A 219 6.63 -8.69 9.49
CA HIS A 219 7.91 -8.77 8.81
C HIS A 219 7.82 -8.04 7.46
N LYS A 220 8.47 -6.88 7.36
CA LYS A 220 8.64 -6.21 6.07
C LYS A 220 9.92 -6.72 5.40
N PHE A 221 9.80 -7.39 4.27
CA PHE A 221 10.95 -7.84 3.47
C PHE A 221 11.29 -6.82 2.38
N THR A 222 12.54 -6.85 1.93
CA THR A 222 13.07 -5.97 0.89
C THR A 222 12.84 -6.53 -0.51
N CYS A 223 12.62 -5.63 -1.46
CA CYS A 223 12.66 -5.96 -2.89
C CYS A 223 14.05 -5.59 -3.42
N ASP A 224 15.04 -6.47 -3.27
CA ASP A 224 16.46 -6.14 -3.48
C ASP A 224 16.75 -5.54 -4.86
N GLN A 225 16.07 -6.01 -5.91
CA GLN A 225 16.21 -5.43 -7.25
C GLN A 225 15.70 -3.99 -7.33
N GLN A 226 14.68 -3.64 -6.54
CA GLN A 226 14.15 -2.27 -6.46
C GLN A 226 15.04 -1.40 -5.57
N GLU A 227 15.55 -1.94 -4.47
CA GLU A 227 16.53 -1.28 -3.59
C GLU A 227 17.83 -0.91 -4.34
N ALA A 228 18.28 -1.79 -5.24
CA ALA A 228 19.44 -1.54 -6.09
C ALA A 228 19.27 -0.32 -7.00
N LYS A 229 18.03 0.03 -7.39
CA LYS A 229 17.73 1.19 -8.26
C LYS A 229 17.80 2.52 -7.52
N LEU A 230 17.81 2.53 -6.19
CA LEU A 230 17.90 3.75 -5.42
C LEU A 230 19.28 4.41 -5.61
N ASN A 231 19.28 5.68 -6.04
CA ASN A 231 20.49 6.48 -6.02
C ASN A 231 20.89 6.84 -4.58
N VAL A 232 22.09 7.40 -4.41
CA VAL A 232 22.63 7.79 -3.10
C VAL A 232 21.72 8.77 -2.36
N HIS A 233 21.09 9.71 -3.06
CA HIS A 233 20.22 10.72 -2.46
C HIS A 233 18.95 10.09 -1.87
N LEU A 234 18.31 9.16 -2.58
CA LEU A 234 17.14 8.45 -2.09
C LEU A 234 17.47 7.61 -0.84
N ARG A 235 18.62 6.92 -0.84
CA ARG A 235 19.06 6.15 0.33
C ARG A 235 19.29 7.03 1.56
N LEU A 236 19.97 8.17 1.37
CA LEU A 236 20.24 9.13 2.45
C LEU A 236 18.96 9.84 2.93
N LEU A 237 18.06 10.22 2.02
CA LEU A 237 16.77 10.81 2.37
C LEU A 237 15.92 9.85 3.21
N ARG A 238 15.84 8.57 2.82
CA ARG A 238 15.16 7.54 3.61
C ARG A 238 15.76 7.40 5.01
N GLN A 239 17.08 7.25 5.09
CA GLN A 239 17.78 7.13 6.37
C GLN A 239 17.56 8.36 7.26
N MET A 240 17.67 9.56 6.69
CA MET A 240 17.47 10.81 7.41
C MET A 240 16.06 10.93 7.96
N LYS A 241 15.05 10.53 7.16
CA LYS A 241 13.65 10.48 7.60
C LYS A 241 13.46 9.53 8.78
N ASP A 242 13.99 8.31 8.67
CA ASP A 242 13.86 7.29 9.72
C ASP A 242 14.56 7.70 11.02
N VAL A 243 15.73 8.35 10.93
CA VAL A 243 16.43 8.91 12.10
C VAL A 243 15.64 10.06 12.70
N ALA A 244 15.04 10.94 11.89
CA ALA A 244 14.18 12.01 12.39
C ALA A 244 13.00 11.46 13.20
N ILE A 245 12.37 10.38 12.71
CA ILE A 245 11.25 9.72 13.38
C ILE A 245 11.70 9.07 14.69
N SER A 246 12.74 8.23 14.66
CA SER A 246 13.18 7.47 15.84
C SER A 246 13.72 8.37 16.95
N SER A 247 14.37 9.49 16.59
CA SER A 247 14.84 10.52 17.53
C SER A 247 13.79 11.56 17.90
N LYS A 248 12.61 11.54 17.26
CA LYS A 248 11.57 12.59 17.36
C LYS A 248 12.12 14.00 17.15
N SER A 249 13.11 14.14 16.27
CA SER A 249 13.82 15.40 16.04
C SER A 249 13.15 16.22 14.96
N LEU A 250 12.48 17.30 15.38
CA LEU A 250 11.87 18.26 14.45
C LEU A 250 12.93 18.88 13.53
N TRP A 251 14.12 19.17 14.05
CA TRP A 251 15.23 19.70 13.25
C TRP A 251 15.62 18.76 12.12
N LEU A 252 15.82 17.46 12.41
CA LEU A 252 16.13 16.48 11.37
C LEU A 252 14.99 16.32 10.36
N ALA A 253 13.73 16.33 10.83
CA ALA A 253 12.58 16.25 9.94
C ALA A 253 12.51 17.47 8.99
N THR A 254 12.79 18.68 9.50
CA THR A 254 12.87 19.89 8.68
C THR A 254 14.02 19.84 7.68
N CYS A 255 15.20 19.39 8.10
CA CYS A 255 16.34 19.24 7.20
C CYS A 255 16.05 18.19 6.11
N TRP A 256 15.40 17.07 6.46
CA TRP A 256 14.94 16.07 5.49
C TRP A 256 13.94 16.68 4.51
N ALA A 257 12.91 17.38 4.99
CA ALA A 257 11.89 17.99 4.14
C ALA A 257 12.48 19.02 3.16
N ASN A 258 13.41 19.86 3.62
CA ASN A 258 14.11 20.82 2.78
C ASN A 258 14.94 20.13 1.69
N TYR A 259 15.72 19.11 2.07
CA TYR A 259 16.54 18.39 1.11
C TYR A 259 15.67 17.61 0.09
N ARG A 260 14.62 16.95 0.57
CA ARG A 260 13.62 16.25 -0.24
C ARG A 260 13.00 17.20 -1.26
N ASN A 261 12.67 18.44 -0.87
CA ASN A 261 12.04 19.42 -1.75
C ASN A 261 12.97 19.84 -2.90
N VAL A 262 14.27 20.03 -2.61
CA VAL A 262 15.29 20.29 -3.65
C VAL A 262 15.40 19.09 -4.60
N TYR A 263 15.44 17.86 -4.06
CA TYR A 263 15.48 16.64 -4.87
C TYR A 263 14.25 16.51 -5.79
N MET A 264 13.05 16.77 -5.24
CA MET A 264 11.78 16.76 -5.99
C MET A 264 11.75 17.81 -7.11
N GLN A 265 12.28 19.00 -6.85
CA GLN A 265 12.38 20.05 -7.87
C GLN A 265 13.30 19.64 -9.02
N GLN A 266 14.43 18.99 -8.72
CA GLN A 266 15.31 18.46 -9.76
C GLN A 266 14.66 17.34 -10.57
N LEU A 267 13.91 16.46 -9.90
CA LEU A 267 13.28 15.29 -10.52
C LEU A 267 12.07 15.65 -11.40
N HIS A 268 11.22 16.58 -10.95
CA HIS A 268 9.92 16.85 -11.58
C HIS A 268 9.79 18.25 -12.21
N GLY A 269 10.73 19.16 -11.92
CA GLY A 269 10.71 20.52 -12.44
C GLY A 269 9.77 21.49 -11.70
N ALA A 270 9.88 22.77 -12.06
CA ALA A 270 9.23 23.87 -11.34
C ALA A 270 7.69 23.81 -11.38
N ASP A 271 7.10 23.45 -12.52
CA ASP A 271 5.63 23.42 -12.68
C ASP A 271 5.00 22.34 -11.80
N TRP A 272 5.63 21.17 -11.72
CA TRP A 272 5.18 20.11 -10.83
C TRP A 272 5.28 20.55 -9.36
N CYS A 273 6.38 21.18 -8.97
CA CYS A 273 6.54 21.68 -7.60
C CYS A 273 5.52 22.76 -7.25
N LYS A 274 5.28 23.71 -8.15
CA LYS A 274 4.26 24.75 -7.98
C LYS A 274 2.88 24.14 -7.76
N ARG A 275 2.59 23.02 -8.41
CA ARG A 275 1.31 22.33 -8.32
C ARG A 275 1.17 21.46 -7.06
N TYR A 276 2.18 20.68 -6.70
CA TYR A 276 2.02 19.60 -5.71
C TYR A 276 2.84 19.77 -4.43
N LEU A 277 3.97 20.47 -4.47
CA LEU A 277 4.95 20.43 -3.37
C LEU A 277 4.37 20.93 -2.05
N ARG A 278 3.50 21.95 -2.12
CA ARG A 278 2.79 22.50 -0.96
C ARG A 278 1.84 21.47 -0.33
N ASP A 279 1.10 20.74 -1.14
CA ASP A 279 0.09 19.78 -0.66
C ASP A 279 0.72 18.53 -0.05
N ILE A 280 1.90 18.13 -0.55
CA ILE A 280 2.65 16.96 -0.06
C ILE A 280 3.72 17.30 0.99
N THR A 281 3.74 18.54 1.49
CA THR A 281 4.66 19.01 2.53
C THR A 281 3.85 19.64 3.66
N PRO A 282 3.42 18.85 4.66
CA PRO A 282 2.71 19.37 5.82
C PRO A 282 3.52 20.45 6.52
N VAL A 283 2.84 21.52 6.95
CA VAL A 283 3.47 22.64 7.68
C VAL A 283 3.91 22.19 9.07
N GLN A 284 3.21 21.22 9.65
CA GLN A 284 3.53 20.63 10.94
C GLN A 284 3.94 19.18 10.74
N VAL A 285 5.12 18.83 11.27
CA VAL A 285 5.58 17.44 11.33
C VAL A 285 5.00 16.79 12.58
N LYS A 286 4.32 15.66 12.41
CA LYS A 286 3.87 14.79 13.51
C LYS A 286 4.63 13.45 13.42
N PHE A 287 5.12 12.97 14.56
CA PHE A 287 5.81 11.69 14.72
C PHE A 287 4.80 10.61 15.13
#